data_AF-A0AAP8MGA3-F1
#
_entry.id   AF-A0AAP8MGA3-F1
#
_cell.length_a   1.000
_cell.length_b   1.000
_cell.length_c   1.000
_cell.angle_alpha   90.00
_cell.angle_beta   90.00
_cell.angle_gamma   90.00
#
_symmetry.space_group_name_H-M   'P 1'
#
loop_
_entity.id
_entity.type
_entity.pdbx_description
1 polymer ?
#
loop_
_entity_poly.entity_id
_entity_poly.type
_entity_poly.pdbx_seq_one_letter_code
_entity_poly.pdbx_strand_id
1 'polypeptide(L)'
;MLAPLLKPSLWLIVVGLICALYVHFNIDSHWLEQKTVYQVEQGAEGQLVYSHRGKQIELPNVVPYERSPLRQEALDVPGAQPTLGQQWVVEFADDATPTYSTLSATRHFGFWSLLPALVAVSLCLLTKEPLTALLGGIIVGAFLLGRFDITDEVLIPNLATDSAAGVLMLYLWLLGGLMGIWSRTGAAQAFATFMTQQFVRGPRSAKLVAWLLGALFFQGGTMSTVLVGSTVKPLADQNKVSHEELAYIVDSTASPIASILAFNAWPAYVQALIFVPGVAFLATEADRIAFFFSSIPFSFYGILAVTGTLLLSLDIDRFAGKGLREARKRARETGALDAPGASPLSARELQESRVPAGYSPHVLEFLVPLIVLISIAIGSFIVGGTPKVNWAFGAALMVSAFSALFRGMSLGNLIEGFGDGLKGVVVASVILMLAITVGAISKEVGAGQYMVDLLGQSIPFWALPVILQLLTMVTAFSTGTSWGTYAITFPLAMPLAWVIAQQPGIENPMLYMSICFAAVLNGSVYGDQCSPISDTTILSSMTTGCDLMDHVKTQIAPATLAAASAGVLWTFSALLLA
;
A
#
# COMPACT_ATOMS: atom_id res chain seq x y z
N MET A 1 40.98 -3.56 -3.81
CA MET A 1 40.25 -2.36 -4.25
C MET A 1 39.10 -2.63 -5.24
N LEU A 2 38.98 -3.84 -5.83
CA LEU A 2 37.91 -4.19 -6.80
C LEU A 2 36.68 -4.89 -6.19
N ALA A 3 36.69 -5.25 -4.89
CA ALA A 3 35.60 -5.99 -4.25
C ALA A 3 34.20 -5.33 -4.33
N PRO A 4 34.04 -3.98 -4.31
CA PRO A 4 32.73 -3.35 -4.52
C PRO A 4 32.21 -3.48 -5.96
N LEU A 5 33.11 -3.57 -6.95
CA LEU A 5 32.79 -3.69 -8.39
C LEU A 5 32.32 -5.09 -8.79
N LEU A 6 32.37 -6.06 -7.87
CA LEU A 6 31.91 -7.43 -8.10
C LEU A 6 30.49 -7.68 -7.59
N LYS A 7 29.82 -6.67 -7.00
CA LYS A 7 28.44 -6.84 -6.50
C LYS A 7 27.44 -6.87 -7.67
N PRO A 8 26.60 -7.90 -7.79
CA PRO A 8 25.60 -8.00 -8.86
C PRO A 8 24.65 -6.80 -8.96
N SER A 9 24.30 -6.19 -7.82
CA SER A 9 23.42 -5.02 -7.77
C SER A 9 24.03 -3.78 -8.44
N LEU A 10 25.35 -3.58 -8.33
CA LEU A 10 26.04 -2.47 -8.98
C LEU A 10 26.01 -2.64 -10.50
N TRP A 11 26.30 -3.86 -10.98
CA TRP A 11 26.23 -4.17 -12.41
C TRP A 11 24.82 -3.97 -12.97
N LEU A 12 23.78 -4.29 -12.21
CA LEU A 12 22.41 -4.09 -12.66
C LEU A 12 22.09 -2.61 -12.88
N ILE A 13 22.54 -1.72 -11.97
CA ILE A 13 22.40 -0.26 -12.16
C ILE A 13 23.20 0.20 -13.38
N VAL A 14 24.46 -0.24 -13.52
CA VAL A 14 25.32 0.18 -14.65
C VAL A 14 24.74 -0.28 -15.98
N VAL A 15 24.30 -1.53 -16.09
CA VAL A 15 23.64 -2.05 -17.30
C VAL A 15 22.34 -1.29 -17.56
N GLY A 16 21.52 -1.06 -16.54
CA GLY A 16 20.30 -0.27 -16.65
C GLY A 16 20.55 1.15 -17.18
N LEU A 17 21.60 1.81 -16.70
CA LEU A 17 22.03 3.13 -17.15
C LEU A 17 22.51 3.12 -18.60
N ILE A 18 23.33 2.15 -18.99
CA ILE A 18 23.79 2.00 -20.38
C ILE A 18 22.59 1.80 -21.31
N CYS A 19 21.64 0.94 -20.93
CA CYS A 19 20.40 0.73 -21.66
C CYS A 19 19.56 2.01 -21.75
N ALA A 20 19.40 2.75 -20.65
CA ALA A 20 18.65 4.00 -20.64
C ALA A 20 19.24 5.05 -21.59
N LEU A 21 20.56 5.23 -21.57
CA LEU A 21 21.27 6.12 -22.48
C LEU A 21 21.13 5.66 -23.94
N TYR A 22 21.26 4.35 -24.19
CA TYR A 22 21.06 3.80 -25.52
C TYR A 22 19.67 4.12 -26.05
N VAL A 23 18.63 3.92 -25.24
CA VAL A 23 17.23 4.20 -25.61
C VAL A 23 17.05 5.69 -25.90
N HIS A 24 17.54 6.56 -25.01
CA HIS A 24 17.42 8.00 -25.19
C HIS A 24 18.01 8.50 -26.52
N PHE A 25 19.17 7.97 -26.92
CA PHE A 25 19.87 8.43 -28.12
C PHE A 25 19.49 7.68 -29.42
N ASN A 26 18.92 6.47 -29.33
CA ASN A 26 18.78 5.59 -30.51
C ASN A 26 17.36 5.06 -30.75
N ILE A 27 16.42 5.23 -29.81
CA ILE A 27 15.08 4.67 -29.91
C ILE A 27 14.05 5.79 -29.94
N ASP A 28 13.34 5.89 -31.06
CA ASP A 28 12.19 6.79 -31.20
C ASP A 28 11.00 6.31 -30.37
N SER A 29 10.23 7.25 -29.82
CA SER A 29 9.02 6.91 -29.07
C SER A 29 7.87 6.59 -30.02
N HIS A 30 7.16 5.50 -29.75
CA HIS A 30 5.91 5.16 -30.42
C HIS A 30 4.77 5.98 -29.82
N TRP A 31 4.01 6.67 -30.67
CA TRP A 31 2.86 7.46 -30.27
C TRP A 31 1.56 6.68 -30.45
N LEU A 32 0.72 6.71 -29.43
CA LEU A 32 -0.58 6.06 -29.40
C LEU A 32 -1.66 7.09 -29.14
N GLU A 33 -2.73 6.99 -29.92
CA GLU A 33 -3.98 7.68 -29.66
C GLU A 33 -4.62 7.11 -28.39
N GLN A 34 -4.83 7.97 -27.40
CA GLN A 34 -5.65 7.65 -26.25
C GLN A 34 -7.01 8.34 -26.40
N LYS A 35 -8.06 7.53 -26.49
CA LYS A 35 -9.46 7.97 -26.63
C LYS A 35 -10.23 7.76 -25.33
N THR A 36 -10.88 8.81 -24.83
CA THR A 36 -11.78 8.74 -23.68
C THR A 36 -13.19 9.11 -24.13
N VAL A 37 -14.14 8.18 -24.04
CA VAL A 37 -15.53 8.36 -24.48
C VAL A 37 -16.36 8.98 -23.34
N TYR A 38 -17.20 9.95 -23.69
CA TYR A 38 -18.08 10.63 -22.74
C TYR A 38 -19.55 10.43 -23.14
N GLN A 39 -20.40 10.22 -22.14
CA GLN A 39 -21.84 10.37 -22.33
C GLN A 39 -22.16 11.87 -22.31
N VAL A 40 -22.58 12.37 -23.47
CA VAL A 40 -22.87 13.79 -23.69
C VAL A 40 -24.37 13.95 -23.90
N GLU A 41 -24.94 14.92 -23.20
CA GLU A 41 -26.34 15.31 -23.28
C GLU A 41 -26.44 16.72 -23.86
N GLN A 42 -27.62 17.08 -24.39
CA GLN A 42 -27.90 18.46 -24.76
C GLN A 42 -28.35 19.22 -23.51
N GLY A 43 -27.62 20.28 -23.17
CA GLY A 43 -27.96 21.20 -22.10
C GLY A 43 -29.17 22.07 -22.45
N ALA A 44 -29.68 22.82 -21.48
CA ALA A 44 -30.90 23.61 -21.59
C ALA A 44 -30.87 24.70 -22.69
N GLU A 45 -29.68 25.12 -23.14
CA GLU A 45 -29.49 26.12 -24.19
C GLU A 45 -29.02 25.51 -25.54
N GLY A 46 -29.10 24.18 -25.70
CA GLY A 46 -28.66 23.47 -26.91
C GLY A 46 -27.15 23.26 -27.01
N GLN A 47 -26.41 23.56 -25.93
CA GLN A 47 -24.98 23.31 -25.82
C GLN A 47 -24.72 21.83 -25.48
N LEU A 48 -23.63 21.27 -26.01
CA LEU A 48 -23.20 19.91 -25.68
C LEU A 48 -22.55 19.93 -24.29
N VAL A 49 -23.12 19.18 -23.35
CA VAL A 49 -22.62 19.09 -21.97
C VAL A 49 -22.42 17.62 -21.57
N TYR A 50 -21.42 17.34 -20.75
CA TYR A 50 -21.32 16.06 -20.06
C TYR A 50 -21.55 16.26 -18.55
N SER A 51 -22.17 15.28 -17.91
CA SER A 51 -22.43 15.31 -16.47
C SER A 51 -21.25 14.70 -15.72
N HIS A 52 -20.60 15.48 -14.86
CA HIS A 52 -19.57 14.97 -13.95
C HIS A 52 -19.90 15.39 -12.52
N ARG A 53 -20.16 14.41 -11.65
CA ARG A 53 -20.51 14.62 -10.23
C ARG A 53 -21.67 15.61 -10.03
N GLY A 54 -22.68 15.55 -10.90
CA GLY A 54 -23.88 16.40 -10.84
C GLY A 54 -23.69 17.84 -11.35
N LYS A 55 -22.52 18.18 -11.91
CA LYS A 55 -22.28 19.46 -12.62
C LYS A 55 -22.24 19.20 -14.13
N GLN A 56 -22.94 20.03 -14.89
CA GLN A 56 -22.86 20.04 -16.37
C GLN A 56 -21.63 20.84 -16.80
N ILE A 57 -20.79 20.24 -17.64
CA ILE A 57 -19.58 20.86 -18.18
C ILE A 57 -19.72 20.92 -19.71
N GLU A 58 -19.57 22.12 -20.28
CA GLU A 58 -19.64 22.36 -21.72
C GLU A 58 -18.43 21.77 -22.46
N LEU A 59 -18.65 21.30 -23.69
CA LEU A 59 -17.60 20.79 -24.58
C LEU A 59 -17.01 21.92 -25.44
N PRO A 60 -15.76 22.36 -25.22
CA PRO A 60 -15.12 23.37 -26.05
C PRO A 60 -14.62 22.78 -27.38
N ASN A 61 -14.96 23.43 -28.50
CA ASN A 61 -14.37 23.23 -29.84
C ASN A 61 -14.24 21.75 -30.30
N VAL A 62 -15.38 21.06 -30.41
CA VAL A 62 -15.46 19.69 -30.94
C VAL A 62 -15.16 19.67 -32.44
N VAL A 63 -14.24 18.81 -32.89
CA VAL A 63 -13.93 18.61 -34.32
C VAL A 63 -14.29 17.20 -34.78
N PRO A 64 -14.53 16.95 -36.08
CA PRO A 64 -14.64 15.57 -36.59
C PRO A 64 -13.35 14.78 -36.32
N TYR A 65 -13.47 13.50 -35.94
CA TYR A 65 -12.32 12.61 -35.69
C TYR A 65 -11.28 12.62 -36.82
N GLU A 66 -11.76 12.58 -38.06
CA GLU A 66 -10.94 12.61 -39.29
C GLU A 66 -10.13 13.91 -39.48
N ARG A 67 -10.37 14.95 -38.69
CA ARG A 67 -9.62 16.21 -38.77
C ARG A 67 -8.67 16.40 -37.59
N SER A 68 -8.68 15.49 -36.63
CA SER A 68 -7.80 15.60 -35.48
C SER A 68 -6.36 15.21 -35.85
N PRO A 69 -5.35 16.04 -35.54
CA PRO A 69 -3.94 15.66 -35.65
C PRO A 69 -3.52 14.65 -34.55
N LEU A 70 -4.42 14.31 -33.62
CA LEU A 70 -4.19 13.35 -32.54
C LEU A 70 -4.73 11.94 -32.85
N ARG A 71 -5.30 11.73 -34.05
CA ARG A 71 -5.72 10.39 -34.50
C ARG A 71 -4.51 9.51 -34.78
N GLN A 72 -4.66 8.20 -34.62
CA GLN A 72 -3.56 7.24 -34.78
C GLN A 72 -2.81 7.39 -36.12
N GLU A 73 -3.53 7.51 -37.25
CA GLU A 73 -2.91 7.68 -38.57
C GLU A 73 -2.00 8.93 -38.68
N ALA A 74 -2.31 10.00 -37.94
CA ALA A 74 -1.49 11.21 -37.92
C ALA A 74 -0.28 11.07 -36.99
N LEU A 75 -0.39 10.23 -35.94
CA LEU A 75 0.67 9.92 -34.98
C LEU A 75 1.65 8.86 -35.49
N ASP A 76 1.24 8.00 -36.42
CA ASP A 76 2.06 6.96 -37.04
C ASP A 76 3.14 7.53 -37.99
N VAL A 77 3.06 8.84 -38.32
CA VAL A 77 4.05 9.50 -39.17
C VAL A 77 5.40 9.58 -38.43
N PRO A 78 6.48 8.96 -38.95
CA PRO A 78 7.77 8.96 -38.27
C PRO A 78 8.29 10.37 -37.98
N GLY A 79 8.62 10.64 -36.72
CA GLY A 79 9.12 11.94 -36.27
C GLY A 79 8.05 13.01 -36.04
N ALA A 80 6.76 12.70 -36.22
CA ALA A 80 5.69 13.62 -35.84
C ALA A 80 5.63 13.75 -34.31
N GLN A 81 5.77 14.97 -33.80
CA GLN A 81 5.44 15.29 -32.41
C GLN A 81 4.03 15.86 -32.35
N PRO A 82 3.17 15.37 -31.45
CA PRO A 82 1.83 15.92 -31.30
C PRO A 82 1.90 17.39 -30.91
N THR A 83 1.23 18.23 -31.69
CA THR A 83 1.19 19.69 -31.48
C THR A 83 0.12 20.12 -30.46
N LEU A 84 -0.82 19.23 -30.16
CA LEU A 84 -1.93 19.44 -29.22
C LEU A 84 -1.85 18.43 -28.07
N GLY A 85 -2.13 18.87 -26.85
CA GLY A 85 -2.17 17.96 -25.68
C GLY A 85 -3.45 17.12 -25.62
N GLN A 86 -4.59 17.73 -25.94
CA GLN A 86 -5.90 17.06 -25.92
C GLN A 86 -6.87 17.79 -26.87
N GLN A 87 -7.80 17.06 -27.49
CA GLN A 87 -8.81 17.62 -28.38
C GLN A 87 -10.14 16.86 -28.28
N TRP A 88 -11.26 17.58 -28.29
CA TRP A 88 -12.59 16.97 -28.38
C TRP A 88 -12.89 16.57 -29.82
N VAL A 89 -13.33 15.32 -30.00
CA VAL A 89 -13.72 14.76 -31.29
C VAL A 89 -15.14 14.22 -31.28
N VAL A 90 -15.78 14.27 -32.43
CA VAL A 90 -17.05 13.61 -32.70
C VAL A 90 -16.89 12.61 -33.84
N GLU A 91 -17.48 11.44 -33.66
CA GLU A 91 -17.64 10.42 -34.69
C GLU A 91 -19.11 10.20 -34.96
N PHE A 92 -19.44 10.10 -36.24
CA PHE A 92 -20.76 9.73 -36.72
C PHE A 92 -20.59 8.35 -37.36
N ALA A 93 -20.99 7.28 -36.66
CA ALA A 93 -21.14 5.99 -37.31
C ALA A 93 -22.44 6.03 -38.14
N ASP A 94 -22.41 5.52 -39.38
CA ASP A 94 -23.55 5.55 -40.30
C ASP A 94 -24.84 5.06 -39.60
N ASP A 95 -25.80 5.97 -39.42
CA ASP A 95 -27.10 5.83 -38.73
C ASP A 95 -27.13 5.72 -37.18
N ALA A 96 -26.06 6.04 -36.46
CA ALA A 96 -26.03 6.01 -34.98
C ALA A 96 -25.89 7.39 -34.31
N THR A 97 -26.23 7.47 -33.02
CA THR A 97 -26.03 8.66 -32.17
C THR A 97 -24.56 9.10 -32.16
N PRO A 98 -24.26 10.41 -32.27
CA PRO A 98 -22.90 10.91 -32.30
C PRO A 98 -22.16 10.53 -31.01
N THR A 99 -20.97 9.93 -31.17
CA THR A 99 -20.11 9.58 -30.03
C THR A 99 -19.09 10.67 -29.83
N TYR A 100 -19.10 11.28 -28.65
CA TYR A 100 -18.18 12.34 -28.27
C TYR A 100 -17.04 11.77 -27.43
N SER A 101 -15.82 12.06 -27.84
CA SER A 101 -14.62 11.58 -27.17
C SER A 101 -13.59 12.69 -27.04
N THR A 102 -12.65 12.55 -26.11
CA THR A 102 -11.40 13.33 -26.15
C THR A 102 -10.27 12.46 -26.65
N LEU A 103 -9.48 12.97 -27.60
CA LEU A 103 -8.22 12.40 -28.00
C LEU A 103 -7.06 13.09 -27.30
N SER A 104 -6.09 12.30 -26.86
CA SER A 104 -4.79 12.75 -26.37
C SER A 104 -3.71 11.84 -26.93
N ALA A 105 -2.55 12.39 -27.24
CA ALA A 105 -1.41 11.59 -27.68
C ALA A 105 -0.62 11.09 -26.46
N THR A 106 -0.40 9.79 -26.38
CA THR A 106 0.47 9.15 -25.41
C THR A 106 1.65 8.50 -26.11
N ARG A 107 2.74 8.24 -25.38
CA ARG A 107 3.93 7.62 -25.97
C ARG A 107 4.48 6.50 -25.12
N HIS A 108 5.18 5.56 -25.75
CA HIS A 108 5.99 4.55 -25.10
C HIS A 108 7.25 4.22 -25.93
N PHE A 109 8.23 3.56 -25.33
CA PHE A 109 9.52 3.17 -25.90
C PHE A 109 9.59 1.64 -26.11
N GLY A 110 8.45 1.03 -26.44
CA GLY A 110 8.35 -0.44 -26.53
C GLY A 110 8.74 -1.12 -25.22
N PHE A 111 9.48 -2.23 -25.33
CA PHE A 111 9.98 -2.99 -24.16
C PHE A 111 10.76 -2.13 -23.16
N TRP A 112 11.44 -1.08 -23.65
CA TRP A 112 12.26 -0.20 -22.82
C TRP A 112 11.44 0.65 -21.87
N SER A 113 10.14 0.85 -22.11
CA SER A 113 9.25 1.49 -21.14
C SER A 113 9.16 0.75 -19.81
N LEU A 114 9.43 -0.57 -19.80
CA LEU A 114 9.47 -1.37 -18.58
C LEU A 114 10.84 -1.31 -17.88
N LEU A 115 11.88 -0.75 -18.51
CA LEU A 115 13.25 -0.76 -17.98
C LEU A 115 13.35 -0.17 -16.56
N PRO A 116 12.76 1.00 -16.23
CA PRO A 116 12.85 1.57 -14.88
C PRO A 116 12.24 0.65 -13.82
N ALA A 117 11.08 0.07 -14.13
CA ALA A 117 10.37 -0.87 -13.27
C ALA A 117 11.12 -2.20 -13.12
N LEU A 118 11.66 -2.75 -14.21
CA LEU A 118 12.44 -3.98 -14.19
C LEU A 118 13.72 -3.81 -13.35
N VAL A 119 14.39 -2.66 -13.47
CA VAL A 119 15.54 -2.33 -12.63
C VAL A 119 15.11 -2.23 -11.17
N ALA A 120 14.04 -1.51 -10.86
CA ALA A 120 13.54 -1.39 -9.50
C ALA A 120 13.19 -2.77 -8.90
N VAL A 121 12.37 -3.58 -9.56
CA VAL A 121 12.04 -4.94 -9.11
C VAL A 121 13.29 -5.79 -8.92
N SER A 122 14.17 -5.84 -9.93
CA SER A 122 15.35 -6.71 -9.89
C SER A 122 16.35 -6.28 -8.81
N LEU A 123 16.57 -4.97 -8.63
CA LEU A 123 17.36 -4.46 -7.53
C LEU A 123 16.72 -4.83 -6.20
N CYS A 124 15.41 -4.64 -6.04
CA CYS A 124 14.70 -4.99 -4.81
C CYS A 124 14.90 -6.47 -4.45
N LEU A 125 14.77 -7.37 -5.43
CA LEU A 125 14.96 -8.81 -5.22
C LEU A 125 16.42 -9.18 -4.88
N LEU A 126 17.41 -8.45 -5.40
CA LEU A 126 18.83 -8.71 -5.17
C LEU A 126 19.38 -8.06 -3.89
N THR A 127 19.04 -6.80 -3.65
CA THR A 127 19.52 -6.00 -2.52
C THR A 127 18.72 -6.27 -1.25
N LYS A 128 17.46 -6.72 -1.40
CA LYS A 128 16.48 -6.84 -0.32
C LYS A 128 16.27 -5.50 0.38
N GLU A 129 16.39 -4.40 -0.36
CA GLU A 129 16.35 -3.04 0.17
C GLU A 129 15.61 -2.12 -0.84
N PRO A 130 14.45 -1.54 -0.46
CA PRO A 130 13.58 -0.82 -1.38
C PRO A 130 14.09 0.58 -1.77
N LEU A 131 14.86 1.27 -0.92
CA LEU A 131 15.31 2.64 -1.20
C LEU A 131 16.26 2.67 -2.39
N THR A 132 17.27 1.80 -2.38
CA THR A 132 18.24 1.63 -3.47
C THR A 132 17.58 1.15 -4.76
N ALA A 133 16.57 0.29 -4.65
CA ALA A 133 15.79 -0.19 -5.77
C ALA A 133 14.98 0.92 -6.45
N LEU A 134 14.23 1.70 -5.66
CA LEU A 134 13.43 2.82 -6.17
C LEU A 134 14.33 3.91 -6.74
N LEU A 135 15.41 4.27 -6.05
CA LEU A 135 16.37 5.26 -6.56
C LEU A 135 17.04 4.80 -7.86
N GLY A 136 17.42 3.53 -7.96
CA GLY A 136 17.94 2.94 -9.19
C GLY A 136 16.95 3.02 -10.35
N GLY A 137 15.67 2.70 -10.09
CA GLY A 137 14.59 2.87 -11.07
C GLY A 137 14.39 4.33 -11.50
N ILE A 138 14.41 5.28 -10.56
CA ILE A 138 14.30 6.73 -10.84
C ILE A 138 15.43 7.17 -11.77
N ILE A 139 16.68 6.86 -11.43
CA ILE A 139 17.84 7.31 -12.20
C ILE A 139 17.79 6.72 -13.62
N VAL A 140 17.52 5.42 -13.74
CA VAL A 140 17.42 4.74 -15.05
C VAL A 140 16.30 5.34 -15.89
N GLY A 141 15.12 5.58 -15.32
CA GLY A 141 14.00 6.18 -16.06
C GLY A 141 14.19 7.66 -16.38
N ALA A 142 14.83 8.43 -15.51
CA ALA A 142 15.20 9.82 -15.78
C ALA A 142 16.17 9.91 -16.97
N PHE A 143 17.19 9.06 -17.01
CA PHE A 143 18.17 9.04 -18.10
C PHE A 143 17.54 8.58 -19.41
N LEU A 144 16.59 7.64 -19.37
CA LEU A 144 15.81 7.24 -20.53
C LEU A 144 15.02 8.43 -21.10
N LEU A 145 14.47 9.27 -20.23
CA LEU A 145 13.75 10.49 -20.61
C LEU A 145 14.69 11.67 -20.99
N GLY A 146 16.01 11.50 -20.90
CA GLY A 146 16.98 12.58 -21.17
C GLY A 146 17.16 13.59 -20.05
N ARG A 147 16.64 13.28 -18.85
CA ARG A 147 16.75 14.14 -17.66
C ARG A 147 17.94 13.71 -16.82
N PHE A 148 19.08 14.38 -17.01
CA PHE A 148 20.31 14.07 -16.29
C PHE A 148 20.39 14.77 -14.93
N ASP A 149 19.68 15.89 -14.77
CA ASP A 149 19.53 16.53 -13.48
C ASP A 149 18.42 15.86 -12.66
N ILE A 150 18.83 14.86 -11.89
CA ILE A 150 17.91 14.12 -11.01
C ILE A 150 17.27 15.02 -9.95
N THR A 151 17.90 16.13 -9.58
CA THR A 151 17.40 16.98 -8.48
C THR A 151 16.33 17.93 -9.00
N ASP A 152 16.69 18.81 -9.93
CA ASP A 152 15.82 19.90 -10.37
C ASP A 152 14.77 19.45 -11.40
N GLU A 153 15.07 18.46 -12.24
CA GLU A 153 14.15 17.99 -13.28
C GLU A 153 13.26 16.82 -12.86
N VAL A 154 13.65 16.10 -11.79
CA VAL A 154 12.98 14.85 -11.40
C VAL A 154 12.50 14.88 -9.95
N LEU A 155 13.39 15.00 -8.97
CA LEU A 155 12.99 14.92 -7.57
C LEU A 155 12.16 16.13 -7.15
N ILE A 156 12.64 17.36 -7.31
CA ILE A 156 11.92 18.56 -6.84
C ILE A 156 10.49 18.65 -7.41
N PRO A 157 10.26 18.51 -8.73
CA PRO A 157 8.92 18.61 -9.29
C PRO A 157 7.95 17.54 -8.76
N ASN A 158 8.43 16.31 -8.54
CA ASN A 158 7.58 15.22 -8.04
C ASN A 158 7.32 15.33 -6.53
N LEU A 159 8.32 15.81 -5.77
CA LEU A 159 8.25 15.93 -4.32
C LEU A 159 7.50 17.18 -3.85
N ALA A 160 7.46 18.23 -4.68
CA ALA A 160 6.78 19.50 -4.38
C ALA A 160 5.27 19.48 -4.72
N THR A 161 4.69 18.31 -5.02
CA THR A 161 3.27 18.18 -5.31
C THR A 161 2.43 18.18 -4.03
N ASP A 162 1.19 18.66 -4.10
CA ASP A 162 0.23 18.62 -2.98
C ASP A 162 0.02 17.19 -2.46
N SER A 163 0.00 16.19 -3.35
CA SER A 163 -0.12 14.78 -2.98
C SER A 163 1.07 14.33 -2.14
N ALA A 164 2.30 14.68 -2.55
CA ALA A 164 3.50 14.28 -1.85
C ALA A 164 3.63 15.01 -0.49
N ALA A 165 3.30 16.30 -0.45
CA ALA A 165 3.22 17.08 0.78
C ALA A 165 2.16 16.53 1.75
N GLY A 166 0.98 16.15 1.23
CA GLY A 166 -0.10 15.54 2.00
C GLY A 166 0.30 14.20 2.63
N VAL A 167 0.99 13.35 1.87
CA VAL A 167 1.52 12.06 2.36
C VAL A 167 2.58 12.28 3.43
N LEU A 168 3.53 13.20 3.24
CA LEU A 168 4.53 13.54 4.26
C LEU A 168 3.91 14.12 5.52
N MET A 169 2.96 15.05 5.38
CA MET A 169 2.24 15.62 6.51
C MET A 169 1.55 14.52 7.33
N LEU A 170 0.82 13.62 6.66
CA LEU A 170 0.12 12.55 7.34
C LEU A 170 1.07 11.56 8.01
N TYR A 171 2.04 11.02 7.28
CA TYR A 171 2.89 9.94 7.76
C TYR A 171 4.02 10.39 8.66
N LEU A 172 4.83 11.33 8.17
CA LEU A 172 5.99 11.78 8.91
C LEU A 172 5.53 12.58 10.14
N TRP A 173 4.69 13.60 9.94
CA TRP A 173 4.37 14.56 11.01
C TRP A 173 3.25 14.08 11.93
N LEU A 174 2.08 13.78 11.38
CA LEU A 174 0.90 13.52 12.20
C LEU A 174 0.93 12.14 12.85
N LEU A 175 1.14 11.09 12.06
CA LEU A 175 1.25 9.72 12.56
C LEU A 175 2.51 9.56 13.41
N GLY A 176 3.69 9.92 12.88
CA GLY A 176 4.96 9.86 13.61
C GLY A 176 4.91 10.66 14.91
N GLY A 177 4.39 11.88 14.88
CA GLY A 177 4.21 12.71 16.08
C GLY A 177 3.29 12.09 17.13
N LEU A 178 2.13 11.59 16.74
CA LEU A 178 1.14 10.99 17.66
C LEU A 178 1.74 9.74 18.34
N MET A 179 2.38 8.90 17.53
CA MET A 179 3.13 7.74 17.95
C MET A 179 4.24 8.08 18.95
N GLY A 180 5.00 9.14 18.68
CA GLY A 180 6.05 9.64 19.56
C GLY A 180 5.51 10.08 20.92
N ILE A 181 4.38 10.81 20.95
CA ILE A 181 3.73 11.23 22.20
C ILE A 181 3.17 10.02 22.97
N TRP A 182 2.53 9.05 22.31
CA TRP A 182 2.06 7.83 22.96
C TRP A 182 3.18 7.00 23.56
N SER A 183 4.33 6.92 22.88
CA SER A 183 5.52 6.27 23.40
C SER A 183 6.07 7.00 24.63
N ARG A 184 6.18 8.33 24.58
CA ARG A 184 6.71 9.15 25.67
C ARG A 184 5.78 9.22 26.89
N THR A 185 4.47 9.17 26.69
CA THR A 185 3.47 9.13 27.78
C THR A 185 3.32 7.73 28.39
N GLY A 186 3.72 6.67 27.68
CA GLY A 186 3.41 5.30 28.05
C GLY A 186 1.90 4.99 27.97
N ALA A 187 1.12 5.84 27.29
CA ALA A 187 -0.35 5.78 27.28
C ALA A 187 -0.86 4.44 26.74
N ALA A 188 -0.22 3.96 25.68
CA ALA A 188 -0.63 2.74 25.03
C ALA A 188 -0.28 1.48 25.85
N GLN A 189 0.88 1.48 26.53
CA GLN A 189 1.24 0.46 27.51
C GLN A 189 0.23 0.44 28.68
N ALA A 190 -0.18 1.61 29.16
CA ALA A 190 -1.18 1.73 30.23
C ALA A 190 -2.55 1.16 29.80
N PHE A 191 -3.02 1.50 28.59
CA PHE A 191 -4.26 0.95 28.06
C PHE A 191 -4.18 -0.56 27.86
N ALA A 192 -3.11 -1.06 27.25
CA ALA A 192 -2.97 -2.48 27.02
C ALA A 192 -2.80 -3.25 28.35
N THR A 193 -2.14 -2.70 29.37
CA THR A 193 -2.09 -3.26 30.73
C THR A 193 -3.48 -3.31 31.37
N PHE A 194 -4.26 -2.24 31.26
CA PHE A 194 -5.64 -2.17 31.75
C PHE A 194 -6.52 -3.25 31.10
N MET A 195 -6.49 -3.36 29.76
CA MET A 195 -7.25 -4.39 29.04
C MET A 195 -6.83 -5.79 29.48
N THR A 196 -5.53 -5.97 29.68
CA THR A 196 -4.95 -7.25 29.99
C THR A 196 -5.29 -7.69 31.42
N GLN A 197 -5.22 -6.80 32.42
CA GLN A 197 -5.60 -7.09 33.81
C GLN A 197 -7.11 -7.33 33.98
N GLN A 198 -7.95 -6.63 33.22
CA GLN A 198 -9.40 -6.67 33.41
C GLN A 198 -10.10 -7.80 32.64
N PHE A 199 -9.57 -8.19 31.48
CA PHE A 199 -10.25 -9.12 30.57
C PHE A 199 -9.58 -10.49 30.42
N VAL A 200 -8.29 -10.64 30.79
CA VAL A 200 -7.60 -11.94 30.69
C VAL A 200 -7.93 -12.81 31.89
N ARG A 201 -8.58 -13.96 31.64
CA ARG A 201 -8.96 -14.97 32.64
C ARG A 201 -8.31 -16.34 32.39
N GLY A 202 -7.65 -16.48 31.24
CA GLY A 202 -7.17 -17.75 30.71
C GLY A 202 -6.55 -17.58 29.32
N PRO A 203 -6.12 -18.68 28.69
CA PRO A 203 -5.38 -18.61 27.44
C PRO A 203 -6.19 -18.10 26.25
N ARG A 204 -7.46 -18.49 26.16
CA ARG A 204 -8.38 -17.98 25.12
C ARG A 204 -8.55 -16.47 25.22
N SER A 205 -8.84 -15.98 26.42
CA SER A 205 -8.98 -14.53 26.66
C SER A 205 -7.66 -13.78 26.44
N ALA A 206 -6.50 -14.36 26.76
CA ALA A 206 -5.20 -13.73 26.48
C ALA A 206 -5.00 -13.51 24.97
N LYS A 207 -5.28 -14.54 24.16
CA LYS A 207 -5.22 -14.45 22.70
C LYS A 207 -6.25 -13.47 22.12
N LEU A 208 -7.48 -13.51 22.62
CA LEU A 208 -8.54 -12.58 22.19
C LEU A 208 -8.20 -11.12 22.51
N VAL A 209 -7.64 -10.85 23.70
CA VAL A 209 -7.19 -9.50 24.06
C VAL A 209 -6.06 -9.07 23.13
N ALA A 210 -5.07 -9.94 22.85
CA ALA A 210 -4.01 -9.63 21.88
C ALA A 210 -4.57 -9.30 20.48
N TRP A 211 -5.51 -10.11 19.99
CA TRP A 211 -6.16 -9.88 18.70
C TRP A 211 -6.96 -8.58 18.67
N LEU A 212 -7.74 -8.28 19.72
CA LEU A 212 -8.51 -7.05 19.83
C LEU A 212 -7.62 -5.81 19.90
N LEU A 213 -6.52 -5.88 20.65
CA LEU A 213 -5.56 -4.79 20.73
C LEU A 213 -4.93 -4.54 19.36
N GLY A 214 -4.46 -5.57 18.64
CA GLY A 214 -3.96 -5.39 17.27
C GLY A 214 -4.99 -4.79 16.32
N ALA A 215 -6.23 -5.28 16.36
CA ALA A 215 -7.34 -4.72 15.58
C ALA A 215 -7.70 -3.27 15.95
N LEU A 216 -7.33 -2.80 17.14
CA LEU A 216 -7.52 -1.42 17.58
C LEU A 216 -6.31 -0.53 17.22
N PHE A 217 -5.10 -1.08 17.30
CA PHE A 217 -3.82 -0.39 17.06
C PHE A 217 -3.37 -0.40 15.59
N PHE A 218 -4.17 -0.93 14.67
CA PHE A 218 -3.87 -1.11 13.23
C PHE A 218 -3.40 0.14 12.45
N GLN A 219 -3.39 1.32 13.06
CA GLN A 219 -3.00 2.60 12.45
C GLN A 219 -1.55 2.64 11.96
N GLY A 220 -0.67 1.75 12.42
CA GLY A 220 0.68 1.59 11.86
C GLY A 220 1.30 0.24 12.21
N GLY A 221 1.74 -0.51 11.19
CA GLY A 221 2.19 -1.91 11.33
C GLY A 221 3.27 -2.11 12.39
N THR A 222 4.34 -1.31 12.33
CA THR A 222 5.54 -1.39 13.19
C THR A 222 5.28 -1.05 14.65
N MET A 223 4.56 0.03 14.97
CA MET A 223 4.32 0.37 16.38
C MET A 223 3.14 -0.39 16.97
N SER A 224 2.18 -0.81 16.15
CA SER A 224 1.14 -1.76 16.57
C SER A 224 1.77 -3.06 17.07
N THR A 225 2.66 -3.67 16.26
CA THR A 225 3.34 -4.92 16.65
C THR A 225 4.20 -4.76 17.90
N VAL A 226 4.93 -3.64 18.03
CA VAL A 226 5.76 -3.39 19.21
C VAL A 226 4.92 -3.33 20.48
N LEU A 227 3.91 -2.49 20.45
CA LEU A 227 3.11 -2.12 21.61
C LEU A 227 2.17 -3.24 22.04
N VAL A 228 1.48 -3.86 21.07
CA VAL A 228 0.62 -5.00 21.34
C VAL A 228 1.47 -6.14 21.87
N GLY A 229 2.53 -6.52 21.15
CA GLY A 229 3.38 -7.64 21.54
C GLY A 229 4.03 -7.48 22.91
N SER A 230 4.65 -6.32 23.18
CA SER A 230 5.33 -6.07 24.46
C SER A 230 4.36 -6.05 25.65
N THR A 231 3.11 -5.60 25.43
CA THR A 231 2.15 -5.50 26.53
C THR A 231 1.45 -6.82 26.83
N VAL A 232 1.10 -7.60 25.80
CA VAL A 232 0.35 -8.84 26.00
C VAL A 232 1.24 -10.01 26.38
N LYS A 233 2.53 -9.97 26.03
CA LYS A 233 3.49 -11.06 26.29
C LYS A 233 3.48 -11.53 27.75
N PRO A 234 3.71 -10.68 28.78
CA PRO A 234 3.84 -11.17 30.15
C PRO A 234 2.63 -11.96 30.65
N LEU A 235 1.42 -11.62 30.16
CA LEU A 235 0.21 -12.35 30.53
C LEU A 235 -0.07 -13.55 29.63
N ALA A 236 0.27 -13.49 28.36
CA ALA A 236 0.24 -14.65 27.48
C ALA A 236 1.14 -15.78 28.03
N ASP A 237 2.33 -15.42 28.54
CA ASP A 237 3.28 -16.33 29.17
C ASP A 237 2.68 -17.00 30.41
N GLN A 238 2.09 -16.20 31.33
CA GLN A 238 1.40 -16.71 32.52
C GLN A 238 0.23 -17.64 32.18
N ASN A 239 -0.41 -17.40 31.04
CA ASN A 239 -1.51 -18.21 30.53
C ASN A 239 -1.04 -19.31 29.56
N LYS A 240 0.25 -19.67 29.55
CA LYS A 240 0.81 -20.78 28.76
C LYS A 240 0.53 -20.69 27.24
N VAL A 241 0.40 -19.49 26.68
CA VAL A 241 0.28 -19.30 25.24
C VAL A 241 1.67 -19.40 24.63
N SER A 242 1.86 -20.22 23.59
CA SER A 242 3.15 -20.33 22.92
C SER A 242 3.55 -18.99 22.29
N HIS A 243 4.85 -18.67 22.26
CA HIS A 243 5.28 -17.42 21.65
C HIS A 243 5.01 -17.39 20.13
N GLU A 244 5.00 -18.54 19.45
CA GLU A 244 4.61 -18.64 18.05
C GLU A 244 3.12 -18.27 17.83
N GLU A 245 2.21 -18.74 18.69
CA GLU A 245 0.79 -18.33 18.63
C GLU A 245 0.64 -16.83 18.82
N LEU A 246 1.37 -16.26 19.79
CA LEU A 246 1.30 -14.84 20.09
C LEU A 246 1.86 -13.99 18.95
N ALA A 247 3.05 -14.34 18.46
CA ALA A 247 3.68 -13.66 17.32
C ALA A 247 2.77 -13.66 16.09
N TYR A 248 2.15 -14.80 15.77
CA TYR A 248 1.22 -14.89 14.64
C TYR A 248 -0.03 -14.02 14.80
N ILE A 249 -0.59 -13.92 16.01
CA ILE A 249 -1.73 -13.03 16.28
C ILE A 249 -1.32 -11.57 16.12
N VAL A 250 -0.18 -11.16 16.70
CA VAL A 250 0.31 -9.79 16.66
C VAL A 250 0.65 -9.36 15.22
N ASP A 251 1.32 -10.22 14.45
CA ASP A 251 1.68 -9.93 13.05
C ASP A 251 0.44 -9.85 12.14
N SER A 252 -0.48 -10.81 12.27
CA SER A 252 -1.70 -10.84 11.44
C SER A 252 -2.68 -9.71 11.74
N THR A 253 -2.58 -9.10 12.92
CA THR A 253 -3.35 -7.92 13.33
C THR A 253 -2.55 -6.62 13.16
N ALA A 254 -1.50 -6.66 12.34
CA ALA A 254 -0.78 -5.48 11.87
C ALA A 254 -1.15 -5.16 10.41
N SER A 255 -0.35 -5.60 9.44
CA SER A 255 -0.56 -5.27 8.02
C SER A 255 -1.88 -5.84 7.43
N PRO A 256 -2.30 -7.09 7.73
CA PRO A 256 -3.54 -7.63 7.16
C PRO A 256 -4.80 -6.88 7.60
N ILE A 257 -4.95 -6.57 8.89
CA ILE A 257 -6.11 -5.80 9.35
C ILE A 257 -6.09 -4.36 8.81
N ALA A 258 -4.91 -3.75 8.67
CA ALA A 258 -4.77 -2.40 8.11
C ALA A 258 -5.23 -2.31 6.65
N SER A 259 -5.18 -3.41 5.90
CA SER A 259 -5.71 -3.49 4.52
C SER A 259 -7.25 -3.54 4.45
N ILE A 260 -7.93 -3.90 5.55
CA ILE A 260 -9.40 -4.04 5.61
C ILE A 260 -10.02 -2.85 6.33
N LEU A 261 -9.48 -2.50 7.49
CA LEU A 261 -9.86 -1.32 8.26
C LEU A 261 -9.12 -0.11 7.69
N ALA A 262 -9.56 0.35 6.53
CA ALA A 262 -8.90 1.40 5.76
C ALA A 262 -9.05 2.83 6.35
N PHE A 263 -9.34 2.99 7.64
CA PHE A 263 -9.37 4.29 8.32
C PHE A 263 -8.01 4.65 8.92
N ASN A 264 -6.96 4.35 8.17
CA ASN A 264 -5.58 4.62 8.48
C ASN A 264 -4.93 5.39 7.33
N ALA A 265 -3.61 5.49 7.29
CA ALA A 265 -2.91 6.28 6.29
C ALA A 265 -2.68 5.55 4.94
N TRP A 266 -3.02 4.27 4.83
CA TRP A 266 -2.84 3.47 3.62
C TRP A 266 -3.62 3.98 2.40
N PRO A 267 -4.91 4.39 2.49
CA PRO A 267 -5.61 4.91 1.33
C PRO A 267 -4.96 6.16 0.75
N ALA A 268 -4.44 7.05 1.61
CA ALA A 268 -3.76 8.27 1.19
C ALA A 268 -2.44 7.98 0.46
N TYR A 269 -1.75 6.90 0.85
CA TYR A 269 -0.58 6.44 0.12
C TYR A 269 -0.97 5.76 -1.20
N VAL A 270 -1.82 4.74 -1.14
CA VAL A 270 -2.13 3.89 -2.29
C VAL A 270 -2.84 4.69 -3.39
N GLN A 271 -3.68 5.68 -3.05
CA GLN A 271 -4.30 6.55 -4.04
C GLN A 271 -3.26 7.25 -4.93
N ALA A 272 -2.07 7.59 -4.40
CA ALA A 272 -1.04 8.27 -5.17
C ALA A 272 -0.39 7.36 -6.23
N LEU A 273 -0.52 6.04 -6.08
CA LEU A 273 0.12 5.04 -6.94
C LEU A 273 -0.81 4.47 -8.03
N ILE A 274 -2.13 4.62 -7.87
CA ILE A 274 -3.12 3.95 -8.73
C ILE A 274 -3.75 4.87 -9.78
N PHE A 275 -3.17 6.04 -10.04
CA PHE A 275 -3.66 6.91 -11.11
C PHE A 275 -3.48 6.25 -12.47
N VAL A 276 -4.56 6.16 -13.24
CA VAL A 276 -4.55 5.70 -14.63
C VAL A 276 -5.17 6.79 -15.52
N PRO A 277 -4.44 7.32 -16.53
CA PRO A 277 -4.98 8.30 -17.46
C PRO A 277 -6.25 7.80 -18.15
N GLY A 278 -7.25 8.67 -18.32
CA GLY A 278 -8.50 8.34 -19.02
C GLY A 278 -9.51 7.52 -18.22
N VAL A 279 -9.20 7.16 -16.96
CA VAL A 279 -10.12 6.39 -16.10
C VAL A 279 -10.87 7.34 -15.16
N ALA A 280 -12.15 7.57 -15.44
CA ALA A 280 -12.95 8.58 -14.74
C ALA A 280 -13.03 8.34 -13.21
N PHE A 281 -13.19 7.09 -12.77
CA PHE A 281 -13.25 6.73 -11.34
C PHE A 281 -11.88 6.68 -10.65
N LEU A 282 -10.79 7.06 -11.33
CA LEU A 282 -9.45 7.25 -10.76
C LEU A 282 -8.89 8.66 -11.02
N ALA A 283 -9.70 9.55 -11.59
CA ALA A 283 -9.25 10.86 -12.09
C ALA A 283 -8.76 11.77 -10.97
N THR A 284 -9.55 11.91 -9.89
CA THR A 284 -9.18 12.74 -8.74
C THR A 284 -8.67 11.90 -7.57
N GLU A 285 -7.95 12.53 -6.66
CA GLU A 285 -7.53 11.88 -5.40
C GLU A 285 -8.73 11.32 -4.62
N ALA A 286 -9.82 12.07 -4.54
CA ALA A 286 -11.05 11.61 -3.89
C ALA A 286 -11.66 10.38 -4.58
N ASP A 287 -11.64 10.31 -5.92
CA ASP A 287 -12.13 9.13 -6.65
C ASP A 287 -11.27 7.91 -6.36
N ARG A 288 -9.94 8.06 -6.33
CA ARG A 288 -9.00 6.97 -6.03
C ARG A 288 -9.15 6.46 -4.60
N ILE A 289 -9.39 7.35 -3.65
CA ILE A 289 -9.73 6.96 -2.26
C ILE A 289 -11.07 6.22 -2.25
N ALA A 290 -12.11 6.72 -2.91
CA ALA A 290 -13.40 6.03 -3.00
C ALA A 290 -13.27 4.64 -3.64
N PHE A 291 -12.46 4.52 -4.70
CA PHE A 291 -12.13 3.26 -5.36
C PHE A 291 -11.42 2.27 -4.40
N PHE A 292 -10.48 2.75 -3.58
CA PHE A 292 -9.85 1.95 -2.54
C PHE A 292 -10.92 1.34 -1.62
N PHE A 293 -11.83 2.16 -1.09
CA PHE A 293 -12.89 1.69 -0.19
C PHE A 293 -13.84 0.70 -0.87
N SER A 294 -14.19 0.94 -2.13
CA SER A 294 -15.02 0.02 -2.92
C SER A 294 -14.34 -1.34 -3.16
N SER A 295 -13.00 -1.40 -3.04
CA SER A 295 -12.22 -2.62 -3.28
C SER A 295 -12.00 -3.46 -2.00
N ILE A 296 -12.29 -2.93 -0.82
CA ILE A 296 -12.13 -3.63 0.47
C ILE A 296 -12.86 -4.99 0.53
N PRO A 297 -14.09 -5.15 0.00
CA PRO A 297 -14.77 -6.45 0.00
C PRO A 297 -13.99 -7.55 -0.73
N PHE A 298 -13.12 -7.19 -1.68
CA PHE A 298 -12.25 -8.11 -2.41
C PHE A 298 -10.92 -8.36 -1.73
N SER A 299 -10.66 -7.78 -0.55
CA SER A 299 -9.45 -7.99 0.25
C SER A 299 -9.44 -9.38 0.92
N PHE A 300 -9.61 -10.44 0.11
CA PHE A 300 -9.90 -11.79 0.57
C PHE A 300 -8.80 -12.36 1.46
N TYR A 301 -7.52 -12.16 1.12
CA TYR A 301 -6.43 -12.63 1.98
C TYR A 301 -6.44 -11.92 3.34
N GLY A 302 -6.58 -10.59 3.36
CA GLY A 302 -6.68 -9.82 4.61
C GLY A 302 -7.81 -10.36 5.48
N ILE A 303 -9.01 -10.50 4.90
CA ILE A 303 -10.20 -11.01 5.59
C ILE A 303 -9.95 -12.42 6.14
N LEU A 304 -9.38 -13.31 5.34
CA LEU A 304 -9.10 -14.69 5.73
C LEU A 304 -8.00 -14.79 6.77
N ALA A 305 -6.94 -13.99 6.69
CA ALA A 305 -5.84 -13.96 7.65
C ALA A 305 -6.33 -13.45 9.02
N VAL A 306 -7.04 -12.32 9.05
CA VAL A 306 -7.61 -11.73 10.27
C VAL A 306 -8.66 -12.65 10.90
N THR A 307 -9.54 -13.24 10.09
CA THR A 307 -10.54 -14.20 10.59
C THR A 307 -9.87 -15.48 11.07
N GLY A 308 -8.86 -15.98 10.36
CA GLY A 308 -8.09 -17.15 10.74
C GLY A 308 -7.40 -16.98 12.10
N THR A 309 -6.86 -15.79 12.39
CA THR A 309 -6.25 -15.49 13.69
C THR A 309 -7.27 -15.24 14.80
N LEU A 310 -8.46 -14.74 14.47
CA LEU A 310 -9.59 -14.70 15.39
C LEU A 310 -10.01 -16.13 15.78
N LEU A 311 -10.15 -17.02 14.80
CA LEU A 311 -10.48 -18.44 15.04
C LEU A 311 -9.41 -19.11 15.90
N LEU A 312 -8.13 -18.87 15.63
CA LEU A 312 -7.03 -19.34 16.48
C LEU A 312 -7.12 -18.79 17.91
N SER A 313 -7.49 -17.52 18.07
CA SER A 313 -7.69 -16.90 19.39
C SER A 313 -8.85 -17.54 20.16
N LEU A 314 -9.87 -18.01 19.44
CA LEU A 314 -11.00 -18.79 19.96
C LEU A 314 -10.70 -20.29 20.12
N ASP A 315 -9.44 -20.71 19.98
CA ASP A 315 -8.97 -22.11 20.06
C ASP A 315 -9.45 -23.03 18.91
N ILE A 316 -9.97 -22.45 17.82
CA ILE A 316 -10.36 -23.15 16.59
C ILE A 316 -9.14 -23.19 15.66
N ASP A 317 -8.29 -24.20 15.83
CA ASP A 317 -7.00 -24.31 15.15
C ASP A 317 -7.04 -25.12 13.84
N ARG A 318 -8.24 -25.40 13.30
CA ARG A 318 -8.42 -26.21 12.07
C ARG A 318 -7.67 -25.65 10.84
N PHE A 319 -7.36 -24.36 10.86
CA PHE A 319 -6.67 -23.65 9.79
C PHE A 319 -5.26 -23.16 10.16
N ALA A 320 -4.81 -23.38 11.40
CA ALA A 320 -3.54 -22.83 11.94
C ALA A 320 -2.26 -23.53 11.43
N GLY A 321 -2.38 -24.59 10.62
CA GLY A 321 -1.24 -25.41 10.20
C GLY A 321 -0.69 -26.31 11.31
N LYS A 322 0.24 -27.20 10.95
CA LYS A 322 0.82 -28.19 11.87
C LYS A 322 1.72 -27.54 12.93
N GLY A 323 2.56 -26.58 12.52
CA GLY A 323 3.53 -25.93 13.40
C GLY A 323 2.90 -25.22 14.60
N LEU A 324 1.90 -24.34 14.36
CA LEU A 324 1.20 -23.66 15.46
C LEU A 324 0.44 -24.63 16.38
N ARG A 325 -0.12 -25.71 15.86
CA ARG A 325 -0.79 -26.74 16.69
C ARG A 325 0.21 -27.46 17.60
N GLU A 326 1.39 -27.78 17.09
CA GLU A 326 2.45 -28.42 17.87
C GLU A 326 3.02 -27.47 18.93
N ALA A 327 3.24 -26.20 18.58
CA ALA A 327 3.65 -25.15 19.53
C ALA A 327 2.61 -24.96 20.65
N ARG A 328 1.33 -24.88 20.28
CA ARG A 328 0.21 -24.82 21.23
C ARG A 328 0.19 -26.04 22.14
N LYS A 329 0.27 -27.25 21.58
CA LYS A 329 0.26 -28.49 22.37
C LYS A 329 1.42 -28.51 23.37
N ARG A 330 2.63 -28.14 22.93
CA ARG A 330 3.83 -28.02 23.77
C ARG A 330 3.59 -27.07 24.94
N ALA A 331 3.16 -25.83 24.68
CA ALA A 331 2.92 -24.85 25.74
C ALA A 331 1.84 -25.29 26.73
N ARG A 332 0.78 -25.97 26.26
CA ARG A 332 -0.32 -26.45 27.12
C ARG A 332 0.08 -27.64 28.01
N GLU A 333 0.78 -28.61 27.44
CA GLU A 333 1.09 -29.87 28.12
C GLU A 333 2.35 -29.78 29.00
N THR A 334 3.41 -29.11 28.52
CA THR A 334 4.70 -29.06 29.22
C THR A 334 4.98 -27.72 29.89
N GLY A 335 4.27 -26.65 29.50
CA GLY A 335 4.55 -25.28 29.93
C GLY A 335 5.73 -24.63 29.20
N ALA A 336 6.40 -25.33 28.28
CA ALA A 336 7.47 -24.76 27.47
C ALA A 336 6.89 -23.87 26.36
N LEU A 337 7.07 -22.55 26.48
CA LEU A 337 6.51 -21.57 25.55
C LEU A 337 7.29 -21.52 24.23
N ASP A 338 8.59 -21.78 24.27
CA ASP A 338 9.52 -21.76 23.13
C ASP A 338 9.81 -23.16 22.58
N ALA A 339 10.21 -23.22 21.31
CA ALA A 339 10.69 -24.45 20.70
C ALA A 339 12.06 -24.88 21.27
N PRO A 340 12.39 -26.19 21.27
CA PRO A 340 13.71 -26.64 21.68
C PRO A 340 14.82 -26.03 20.80
N GLY A 341 15.75 -25.30 21.43
CA GLY A 341 16.85 -24.64 20.73
C GLY A 341 16.54 -23.25 20.17
N ALA A 342 15.35 -22.69 20.47
CA ALA A 342 14.98 -21.33 20.13
C ALA A 342 15.96 -20.31 20.76
N SER A 343 16.31 -19.28 19.99
CA SER A 343 17.19 -18.19 20.40
C SER A 343 16.49 -16.85 20.21
N PRO A 344 15.46 -16.54 21.01
CA PRO A 344 14.64 -15.36 20.81
C PRO A 344 15.48 -14.07 20.91
N LEU A 345 15.27 -13.20 19.93
CA LEU A 345 15.82 -11.84 19.92
C LEU A 345 15.07 -11.02 20.98
N SER A 346 15.66 -10.85 22.16
CA SER A 346 15.06 -10.06 23.23
C SER A 346 15.51 -8.61 23.12
N ALA A 347 14.60 -7.73 22.72
CA ALA A 347 14.80 -6.30 22.76
C ALA A 347 14.21 -5.73 24.06
N ARG A 348 14.94 -5.85 25.18
CA ARG A 348 14.57 -5.19 26.44
C ARG A 348 14.29 -3.69 26.25
N GLU A 349 15.03 -3.05 25.36
CA GLU A 349 14.88 -1.63 25.01
C GLU A 349 13.53 -1.30 24.33
N LEU A 350 12.88 -2.26 23.67
CA LEU A 350 11.54 -2.09 23.08
C LEU A 350 10.41 -2.31 24.10
N GLN A 351 10.71 -2.90 25.26
CA GLN A 351 9.75 -3.09 26.37
C GLN A 351 9.73 -1.91 27.35
N GLU A 352 10.73 -1.04 27.30
CA GLU A 352 10.84 0.13 28.18
C GLU A 352 10.18 1.36 27.55
N SER A 353 8.99 1.73 28.03
CA SER A 353 8.44 3.07 27.75
C SER A 353 9.32 4.13 28.39
N ARG A 354 9.84 5.07 27.61
CA ARG A 354 10.67 6.21 28.08
C ARG A 354 9.80 7.28 28.75
N VAL A 355 9.06 6.89 29.77
CA VAL A 355 8.19 7.78 30.53
C VAL A 355 9.07 8.68 31.41
N PRO A 356 8.94 10.02 31.32
CA PRO A 356 9.70 10.93 32.17
C PRO A 356 9.48 10.66 33.67
N ALA A 357 10.52 10.82 34.48
CA ALA A 357 10.42 10.66 35.93
C ALA A 357 9.36 11.60 36.52
N GLY A 358 8.45 11.06 37.32
CA GLY A 358 7.33 11.80 37.92
C GLY A 358 6.08 11.89 37.04
N TYR A 359 6.11 11.37 35.81
CA TYR A 359 4.92 11.22 34.97
C TYR A 359 4.24 9.88 35.20
N SER A 360 2.91 9.86 35.37
CA SER A 360 2.14 8.63 35.56
C SER A 360 1.32 8.33 34.30
N PRO A 361 1.57 7.24 33.57
CA PRO A 361 0.78 6.90 32.38
C PRO A 361 -0.70 6.68 32.73
N HIS A 362 -1.61 7.14 31.86
CA HIS A 362 -3.04 6.88 32.05
C HIS A 362 -3.74 6.42 30.77
N VAL A 363 -4.70 5.51 30.94
CA VAL A 363 -5.43 4.85 29.87
C VAL A 363 -6.15 5.84 28.93
N LEU A 364 -6.69 6.92 29.49
CA LEU A 364 -7.41 7.95 28.71
C LEU A 364 -6.52 8.71 27.74
N GLU A 365 -5.21 8.80 27.99
CA GLU A 365 -4.25 9.45 27.08
C GLU A 365 -4.07 8.69 25.76
N PHE A 366 -4.48 7.42 25.75
CA PHE A 366 -4.57 6.61 24.56
C PHE A 366 -5.99 6.60 23.98
N LEU A 367 -6.98 6.28 24.83
CA LEU A 367 -8.37 6.11 24.38
C LEU A 367 -8.98 7.39 23.80
N VAL A 368 -8.78 8.55 24.42
CA VAL A 368 -9.43 9.79 23.97
C VAL A 368 -8.91 10.24 22.59
N PRO A 369 -7.59 10.33 22.34
CA PRO A 369 -7.09 10.60 20.99
C PRO A 369 -7.56 9.60 19.94
N LEU A 370 -7.61 8.30 20.29
CA LEU A 370 -8.06 7.26 19.37
C LEU A 370 -9.55 7.40 19.03
N ILE A 371 -10.42 7.66 20.02
CA ILE A 371 -11.84 7.88 19.79
C ILE A 371 -12.05 9.11 18.92
N VAL A 372 -11.32 10.19 19.16
CA VAL A 372 -11.35 11.41 18.33
C VAL A 372 -10.95 11.08 16.88
N LEU A 373 -9.85 10.34 16.70
CA LEU A 373 -9.38 9.91 15.37
C LEU A 373 -10.46 9.13 14.64
N ILE A 374 -10.97 8.05 15.25
CA ILE A 374 -11.95 7.16 14.64
C ILE A 374 -13.26 7.91 14.35
N SER A 375 -13.74 8.72 15.30
CA SER A 375 -15.00 9.47 15.15
C SER A 375 -14.93 10.46 14.00
N ILE A 376 -13.81 11.16 13.85
CA ILE A 376 -13.61 12.11 12.74
C ILE A 376 -13.46 11.36 11.42
N ALA A 377 -12.63 10.31 11.36
CA ALA A 377 -12.38 9.56 10.13
C ALA A 377 -13.65 8.90 9.59
N ILE A 378 -14.40 8.19 10.45
CA ILE A 378 -15.65 7.53 10.08
C ILE A 378 -16.78 8.55 9.88
N GLY A 379 -16.91 9.54 10.77
CA GLY A 379 -17.97 10.55 10.67
C GLY A 379 -17.89 11.39 9.40
N SER A 380 -16.67 11.80 9.00
CA SER A 380 -16.46 12.51 7.73
C SER A 380 -16.73 11.64 6.51
N PHE A 381 -16.44 10.33 6.58
CA PHE A 381 -16.80 9.40 5.51
C PHE A 381 -18.32 9.25 5.36
N ILE A 382 -19.07 9.12 6.46
CA ILE A 382 -20.53 8.98 6.44
C ILE A 382 -21.21 10.26 5.92
N VAL A 383 -20.75 11.44 6.35
CA VAL A 383 -21.38 12.73 6.01
C VAL A 383 -20.94 13.24 4.63
N GLY A 384 -19.66 13.08 4.30
CA GLY A 384 -19.02 13.70 3.14
C GLY A 384 -18.54 12.73 2.06
N GLY A 385 -18.73 11.42 2.23
CA GLY A 385 -18.33 10.38 1.26
C GLY A 385 -16.82 10.13 1.15
N THR A 386 -15.97 10.86 1.88
CA THR A 386 -14.51 10.67 1.88
C THR A 386 -13.96 10.90 3.28
N PRO A 387 -13.09 10.01 3.80
CA PRO A 387 -12.55 10.17 5.14
C PRO A 387 -11.53 11.31 5.18
N LYS A 388 -11.71 12.26 6.10
CA LYS A 388 -10.76 13.35 6.37
C LYS A 388 -9.64 12.89 7.30
N VAL A 389 -8.82 11.95 6.84
CA VAL A 389 -7.77 11.28 7.63
C VAL A 389 -6.76 12.27 8.21
N ASN A 390 -6.28 13.24 7.43
CA ASN A 390 -5.34 14.27 7.92
C ASN A 390 -5.91 15.06 9.10
N TRP A 391 -7.19 15.42 9.03
CA TRP A 391 -7.85 16.17 10.11
C TRP A 391 -8.08 15.29 11.35
N ALA A 392 -8.43 14.01 11.15
CA ALA A 392 -8.56 13.03 12.23
C ALA A 392 -7.25 12.86 13.02
N PHE A 393 -6.14 12.65 12.31
CA PHE A 393 -4.82 12.51 12.93
C PHE A 393 -4.33 13.81 13.57
N GLY A 394 -4.56 14.95 12.93
CA GLY A 394 -4.23 16.26 13.50
C GLY A 394 -4.98 16.52 14.82
N ALA A 395 -6.29 16.27 14.85
CA ALA A 395 -7.08 16.41 16.07
C ALA A 395 -6.62 15.44 17.17
N ALA A 396 -6.35 14.18 16.83
CA ALA A 396 -5.86 13.18 17.77
C ALA A 396 -4.49 13.57 18.36
N LEU A 397 -3.57 14.05 17.51
CA LEU A 397 -2.26 14.55 17.93
C LEU A 397 -2.41 15.71 18.92
N MET A 398 -3.25 16.70 18.60
CA MET A 398 -3.48 17.84 19.50
C MET A 398 -4.07 17.40 20.83
N VAL A 399 -5.08 16.51 20.82
CA VAL A 399 -5.69 15.97 22.04
C VAL A 399 -4.67 15.19 22.87
N SER A 400 -3.81 14.39 22.23
CA SER A 400 -2.74 13.65 22.90
C SER A 400 -1.73 14.60 23.53
N ALA A 401 -1.28 15.61 22.79
CA ALA A 401 -0.35 16.62 23.28
C ALA A 401 -0.91 17.41 24.46
N PHE A 402 -2.14 17.92 24.35
CA PHE A 402 -2.78 18.66 25.44
C PHE A 402 -3.02 17.78 26.67
N SER A 403 -3.48 16.55 26.48
CA SER A 403 -3.66 15.59 27.57
C SER A 403 -2.35 15.36 28.33
N ALA A 404 -1.24 15.20 27.61
CA ALA A 404 0.07 15.03 28.23
C ALA A 404 0.50 16.26 29.05
N LEU A 405 0.33 17.46 28.49
CA LEU A 405 0.65 18.72 29.19
C LEU A 405 -0.22 18.93 30.44
N PHE A 406 -1.53 18.72 30.33
CA PHE A 406 -2.47 18.89 31.45
C PHE A 406 -2.19 17.93 32.61
N ARG A 407 -1.65 16.74 32.32
CA ARG A 407 -1.26 15.75 33.34
C ARG A 407 0.16 15.94 33.87
N GLY A 408 0.83 17.02 33.48
CA GLY A 408 2.11 17.45 34.07
C GLY A 408 3.35 17.09 33.26
N MET A 409 3.22 16.65 32.00
CA MET A 409 4.38 16.49 31.13
C MET A 409 4.96 17.87 30.79
N SER A 410 6.28 18.02 30.87
CA SER A 410 6.95 19.26 30.42
C SER A 410 6.89 19.38 28.90
N LEU A 411 6.79 20.62 28.40
CA LEU A 411 6.79 20.89 26.96
C LEU A 411 8.06 20.35 26.26
N GLY A 412 9.21 20.39 26.93
CA GLY A 412 10.46 19.83 26.42
C GLY A 412 10.38 18.32 26.18
N ASN A 413 9.85 17.56 27.15
CA ASN A 413 9.65 16.12 26.99
C ASN A 413 8.63 15.78 25.91
N LEU A 414 7.58 16.61 25.76
CA LEU A 414 6.58 16.44 24.71
C LEU A 414 7.19 16.64 23.31
N ILE A 415 7.98 17.72 23.12
CA ILE A 415 8.66 18.01 21.85
C ILE A 415 9.69 16.93 21.53
N GLU A 416 10.42 16.44 22.53
CA GLU A 416 11.37 15.32 22.35
C GLU A 416 10.63 14.05 21.93
N GLY A 417 9.51 13.72 22.59
CA GLY A 417 8.65 12.61 22.22
C GLY A 417 8.14 12.72 20.78
N PHE A 418 7.64 13.88 20.38
CA PHE A 418 7.24 14.16 19.00
C PHE A 418 8.38 13.93 18.02
N GLY A 419 9.58 14.46 18.31
CA GLY A 419 10.77 14.31 17.48
C GLY A 419 11.26 12.87 17.36
N ASP A 420 11.22 12.10 18.44
CA ASP A 420 11.54 10.66 18.41
C ASP A 420 10.53 9.89 17.55
N GLY A 421 9.26 10.28 17.62
CA GLY A 421 8.22 9.79 16.73
C GLY A 421 8.51 10.04 15.25
N LEU A 422 8.90 11.28 14.89
CA LEU A 422 9.31 11.60 13.51
C LEU A 422 10.46 10.69 13.06
N LYS A 423 11.54 10.59 13.85
CA LYS A 423 12.71 9.75 13.53
C LYS A 423 12.32 8.30 13.24
N GLY A 424 11.36 7.78 14.00
CA GLY A 424 10.86 6.41 13.86
C GLY A 424 10.20 6.11 12.51
N VAL A 425 9.71 7.13 11.79
CA VAL A 425 8.98 6.96 10.51
C VAL A 425 9.65 7.63 9.31
N VAL A 426 10.84 8.22 9.47
CA VAL A 426 11.57 8.92 8.39
C VAL A 426 11.84 8.00 7.20
N VAL A 427 12.35 6.79 7.43
CA VAL A 427 12.74 5.88 6.34
C VAL A 427 11.54 5.51 5.47
N ALA A 428 10.42 5.14 6.10
CA ALA A 428 9.16 4.87 5.41
C ALA A 428 8.71 6.09 4.59
N SER A 429 8.81 7.29 5.17
CA SER A 429 8.46 8.54 4.48
C SER A 429 9.35 8.80 3.25
N VAL A 430 10.64 8.49 3.29
CA VAL A 430 11.53 8.61 2.13
C VAL A 430 11.16 7.61 1.03
N ILE A 431 10.85 6.36 1.39
CA ILE A 431 10.40 5.34 0.43
C ILE A 431 9.13 5.79 -0.29
N LEU A 432 8.16 6.36 0.45
CA LEU A 432 6.93 6.94 -0.11
C LEU A 432 7.22 8.01 -1.17
N MET A 433 8.16 8.90 -0.87
CA MET A 433 8.56 9.98 -1.77
C MET A 433 9.21 9.47 -3.05
N LEU A 434 10.11 8.49 -2.94
CA LEU A 434 10.71 7.85 -4.11
C LEU A 434 9.67 7.05 -4.92
N ALA A 435 8.69 6.43 -4.26
CA ALA A 435 7.62 5.70 -4.91
C ALA A 435 6.76 6.60 -5.82
N ILE A 436 6.37 7.79 -5.35
CA ILE A 436 5.64 8.78 -6.14
C ILE A 436 6.44 9.15 -7.39
N THR A 437 7.74 9.41 -7.23
CA THR A 437 8.64 9.74 -8.35
C THR A 437 8.77 8.59 -9.36
N VAL A 438 8.94 7.35 -8.90
CA VAL A 438 8.96 6.17 -9.80
C VAL A 438 7.65 6.04 -10.56
N GLY A 439 6.51 6.21 -9.89
CA GLY A 439 5.19 6.16 -10.52
C GLY A 439 5.02 7.22 -11.61
N ALA A 440 5.47 8.45 -11.35
CA ALA A 440 5.47 9.53 -12.34
C ALA A 440 6.36 9.22 -13.54
N ILE A 441 7.60 8.77 -13.31
CA ILE A 441 8.51 8.35 -14.38
C ILE A 441 7.92 7.20 -15.20
N SER A 442 7.37 6.18 -14.54
CA SER A 442 6.73 5.02 -15.18
C SER A 442 5.59 5.43 -16.11
N LYS A 443 4.80 6.42 -15.70
CA LYS A 443 3.75 7.03 -16.52
C LYS A 443 4.33 7.78 -17.71
N GLU A 444 5.40 8.55 -17.52
CA GLU A 444 6.02 9.35 -18.58
C GLU A 444 6.76 8.52 -19.65
N VAL A 445 7.39 7.40 -19.25
CA VAL A 445 8.03 6.47 -20.19
C VAL A 445 7.02 5.59 -20.93
N GLY A 446 5.73 5.64 -20.56
CA GLY A 446 4.68 4.87 -21.22
C GLY A 446 4.66 3.38 -20.85
N ALA A 447 5.05 3.02 -19.63
CA ALA A 447 5.08 1.61 -19.19
C ALA A 447 3.69 0.96 -19.31
N GLY A 448 2.66 1.67 -18.86
CA GLY A 448 1.27 1.21 -18.97
C GLY A 448 0.85 1.04 -20.43
N GLN A 449 1.14 2.02 -21.27
CA GLN A 449 0.85 2.04 -22.72
C GLN A 449 1.48 0.84 -23.43
N TYR A 450 2.77 0.56 -23.19
CA TYR A 450 3.41 -0.60 -23.80
C TYR A 450 2.78 -1.94 -23.35
N MET A 451 2.39 -2.04 -22.07
CA MET A 451 1.71 -3.24 -21.58
C MET A 451 0.34 -3.44 -22.27
N VAL A 452 -0.35 -2.36 -22.62
CA VAL A 452 -1.60 -2.41 -23.41
C VAL A 452 -1.35 -3.08 -24.75
N ASP A 453 -0.39 -2.56 -25.51
CA ASP A 453 -0.06 -3.03 -26.86
C ASP A 453 0.42 -4.49 -26.86
N LEU A 454 1.21 -4.88 -25.85
CA LEU A 454 1.79 -6.22 -25.79
C LEU A 454 0.78 -7.28 -25.29
N LEU A 455 0.01 -6.96 -24.25
CA LEU A 455 -0.72 -7.96 -23.46
C LEU A 455 -2.24 -7.87 -23.58
N GLY A 456 -2.77 -6.81 -24.22
CA GLY A 456 -4.21 -6.54 -24.31
C GLY A 456 -5.06 -7.65 -24.93
N GLN A 457 -4.47 -8.66 -25.60
CA GLN A 457 -5.18 -9.85 -26.12
C GLN A 457 -4.60 -11.19 -25.64
N SER A 458 -3.47 -11.19 -24.93
CA SER A 458 -2.67 -12.40 -24.67
C SER A 458 -2.93 -13.02 -23.30
N ILE A 459 -3.33 -12.22 -22.31
CA ILE A 459 -3.59 -12.69 -20.94
C ILE A 459 -5.10 -12.88 -20.76
N PRO A 460 -5.57 -14.09 -20.39
CA PRO A 460 -6.96 -14.28 -20.06
C PRO A 460 -7.31 -13.52 -18.77
N PHE A 461 -8.43 -12.79 -18.79
CA PHE A 461 -8.84 -11.92 -17.68
C PHE A 461 -8.91 -12.63 -16.33
N TRP A 462 -9.31 -13.90 -16.29
CA TRP A 462 -9.40 -14.67 -15.04
C TRP A 462 -8.04 -14.99 -14.42
N ALA A 463 -6.94 -14.98 -15.19
CA ALA A 463 -5.60 -15.30 -14.70
C ALA A 463 -4.88 -14.08 -14.13
N LEU A 464 -5.21 -12.87 -14.58
CA LEU A 464 -4.49 -11.66 -14.20
C LEU A 464 -4.45 -11.44 -12.67
N PRO A 465 -5.56 -11.55 -11.91
CA PRO A 465 -5.51 -11.33 -10.47
C PRO A 465 -4.52 -12.27 -9.75
N VAL A 466 -4.47 -13.55 -10.15
CA VAL A 466 -3.56 -14.53 -9.54
C VAL A 466 -2.10 -14.28 -9.95
N ILE A 467 -1.85 -13.87 -11.18
CA ILE A 467 -0.51 -13.47 -11.63
C ILE A 467 -0.01 -12.28 -10.79
N LEU A 468 -0.85 -11.25 -10.63
CA LEU A 468 -0.55 -10.07 -9.82
C LEU A 468 -0.34 -10.40 -8.34
N GLN A 469 -1.16 -11.31 -7.80
CA GLN A 469 -0.98 -11.85 -6.45
C GLN A 469 0.39 -12.51 -6.31
N LEU A 470 0.76 -13.45 -7.20
CA LEU A 470 2.02 -14.18 -7.09
C LEU A 470 3.24 -13.25 -7.23
N LEU A 471 3.17 -12.30 -8.16
CA LEU A 471 4.21 -11.30 -8.35
C LEU A 471 4.44 -10.47 -7.08
N THR A 472 3.36 -9.99 -6.46
CA THR A 472 3.45 -9.19 -5.24
C THR A 472 3.86 -10.01 -4.03
N MET A 473 3.40 -11.27 -3.91
CA MET A 473 3.86 -12.19 -2.86
C MET A 473 5.37 -12.41 -2.90
N VAL A 474 5.93 -12.69 -4.08
CA VAL A 474 7.38 -12.93 -4.25
C VAL A 474 8.17 -11.65 -3.98
N THR A 475 7.69 -10.51 -4.51
CA THR A 475 8.37 -9.22 -4.33
C THR A 475 8.37 -8.79 -2.87
N ALA A 476 7.22 -8.83 -2.20
CA ALA A 476 7.11 -8.44 -0.79
C ALA A 476 7.83 -9.42 0.13
N PHE A 477 7.79 -10.73 -0.15
CA PHE A 477 8.56 -11.72 0.63
C PHE A 477 10.07 -11.49 0.53
N SER A 478 10.56 -11.14 -0.67
CA SER A 478 11.99 -10.93 -0.90
C SER A 478 12.50 -9.61 -0.30
N THR A 479 11.62 -8.61 -0.18
CA THR A 479 11.96 -7.24 0.25
C THR A 479 11.58 -6.96 1.70
N GLY A 480 10.71 -7.77 2.29
CA GLY A 480 10.21 -7.56 3.64
C GLY A 480 9.31 -6.33 3.80
N THR A 481 8.70 -5.84 2.71
CA THR A 481 7.85 -4.65 2.78
C THR A 481 6.66 -4.70 1.83
N SER A 482 5.46 -4.52 2.39
CA SER A 482 4.24 -4.37 1.60
C SER A 482 4.23 -3.04 0.85
N TRP A 483 4.76 -1.98 1.45
CA TRP A 483 4.73 -0.64 0.88
C TRP A 483 5.72 -0.45 -0.26
N GLY A 484 6.95 -0.93 -0.11
CA GLY A 484 7.89 -0.96 -1.23
C GLY A 484 7.32 -1.76 -2.42
N THR A 485 6.59 -2.83 -2.15
CA THR A 485 5.93 -3.62 -3.19
C THR A 485 4.78 -2.88 -3.87
N TYR A 486 3.97 -2.12 -3.11
CA TYR A 486 2.93 -1.24 -3.65
C TYR A 486 3.52 -0.20 -4.61
N ALA A 487 4.58 0.50 -4.19
CA ALA A 487 5.29 1.51 -4.97
C ALA A 487 5.70 1.00 -6.35
N ILE A 488 6.17 -0.25 -6.40
CA ILE A 488 6.69 -0.87 -7.60
C ILE A 488 5.56 -1.41 -8.48
N THR A 489 4.55 -2.04 -7.86
CA THR A 489 3.60 -2.88 -8.61
C THR A 489 2.36 -2.12 -9.06
N PHE A 490 1.79 -1.22 -8.25
CA PHE A 490 0.56 -0.51 -8.62
C PHE A 490 0.67 0.32 -9.91
N PRO A 491 1.77 1.07 -10.15
CA PRO A 491 1.93 1.84 -11.39
C PRO A 491 1.93 0.99 -12.67
N LEU A 492 2.20 -0.32 -12.56
CA LEU A 492 2.21 -1.27 -13.67
C LEU A 492 0.91 -2.06 -13.75
N ALA A 493 0.43 -2.53 -12.60
CA ALA A 493 -0.73 -3.41 -12.51
C ALA A 493 -2.03 -2.69 -12.84
N MET A 494 -2.21 -1.44 -12.41
CA MET A 494 -3.47 -0.73 -12.60
C MET A 494 -3.75 -0.37 -14.07
N PRO A 495 -2.77 0.15 -14.86
CA PRO A 495 -2.98 0.34 -16.30
C PRO A 495 -3.26 -0.98 -17.03
N LEU A 496 -2.53 -2.05 -16.72
CA LEU A 496 -2.77 -3.37 -17.34
C LEU A 496 -4.15 -3.92 -17.01
N ALA A 497 -4.57 -3.79 -15.74
CA ALA A 497 -5.89 -4.22 -15.31
C ALA A 497 -6.99 -3.46 -16.04
N TRP A 498 -6.86 -2.14 -16.21
CA TRP A 498 -7.83 -1.34 -16.95
C TRP A 498 -8.01 -1.82 -18.39
N VAL A 499 -6.91 -2.15 -19.06
CA VAL A 499 -6.95 -2.59 -20.46
C VAL A 499 -7.65 -3.91 -20.62
N ILE A 500 -7.28 -4.88 -19.78
CA ILE A 500 -7.94 -6.18 -19.80
C ILE A 500 -9.43 -6.00 -19.45
N ALA A 501 -9.76 -5.07 -18.54
CA ALA A 501 -11.14 -4.73 -18.20
C ALA A 501 -11.97 -4.19 -19.39
N GLN A 502 -11.34 -3.67 -20.44
CA GLN A 502 -12.02 -3.19 -21.65
C GLN A 502 -12.25 -4.29 -22.70
N GLN A 503 -11.78 -5.53 -22.47
CA GLN A 503 -12.00 -6.63 -23.41
C GLN A 503 -13.50 -6.97 -23.53
N PRO A 504 -13.98 -7.37 -24.72
CA PRO A 504 -15.33 -7.87 -24.89
C PRO A 504 -15.60 -9.05 -23.96
N GLY A 505 -16.66 -8.98 -23.17
CA GLY A 505 -17.07 -10.00 -22.20
C GLY A 505 -17.08 -9.52 -20.75
N ILE A 506 -16.25 -8.53 -20.38
CA ILE A 506 -16.26 -8.01 -19.01
C ILE A 506 -17.36 -6.95 -18.85
N GLU A 507 -18.42 -7.29 -18.13
CA GLU A 507 -19.58 -6.40 -17.97
C GLU A 507 -19.30 -5.19 -17.08
N ASN A 508 -18.42 -5.34 -16.09
CA ASN A 508 -18.12 -4.29 -15.11
C ASN A 508 -16.61 -4.04 -14.96
N PRO A 509 -16.03 -3.12 -15.75
CA PRO A 509 -14.60 -2.83 -15.72
C PRO A 509 -14.08 -2.32 -14.37
N MET A 510 -14.87 -1.50 -13.67
CA MET A 510 -14.50 -0.98 -12.34
C MET A 510 -14.36 -2.12 -11.33
N LEU A 511 -15.30 -3.07 -11.34
CA LEU A 511 -15.30 -4.21 -10.42
C LEU A 511 -14.13 -5.16 -10.70
N TYR A 512 -13.83 -5.41 -11.97
CA TYR A 512 -12.65 -6.18 -12.36
C TYR A 512 -11.34 -5.51 -11.90
N MET A 513 -11.25 -4.18 -12.05
CA MET A 513 -10.12 -3.44 -11.52
C MET A 513 -10.02 -3.54 -10.00
N SER A 514 -11.14 -3.50 -9.26
CA SER A 514 -11.15 -3.67 -7.79
C SER A 514 -10.60 -5.03 -7.36
N ILE A 515 -10.88 -6.10 -8.12
CA ILE A 515 -10.31 -7.44 -7.89
C ILE A 515 -8.80 -7.44 -8.09
N CYS A 516 -8.32 -6.89 -9.21
CA CYS A 516 -6.88 -6.82 -9.51
C CYS A 516 -6.14 -5.96 -8.49
N PHE A 517 -6.73 -4.81 -8.14
CA PHE A 517 -6.24 -3.92 -7.09
C PHE A 517 -6.12 -4.66 -5.76
N ALA A 518 -7.17 -5.37 -5.35
CA ALA A 518 -7.16 -6.12 -4.09
C ALA A 518 -6.12 -7.25 -4.12
N ALA A 519 -5.93 -7.94 -5.25
CA ALA A 519 -4.91 -8.97 -5.40
C ALA A 519 -3.49 -8.42 -5.22
N VAL A 520 -3.17 -7.25 -5.80
CA VAL A 520 -1.89 -6.55 -5.59
C VAL A 520 -1.73 -6.13 -4.13
N LEU A 521 -2.77 -5.51 -3.55
CA LEU A 521 -2.77 -5.07 -2.17
C LEU A 521 -2.46 -6.25 -1.23
N ASN A 522 -3.21 -7.33 -1.38
CA ASN A 522 -3.20 -8.47 -0.48
C ASN A 522 -1.98 -9.39 -0.67
N GLY A 523 -1.54 -9.60 -1.91
CA GLY A 523 -0.33 -10.38 -2.18
C GLY A 523 0.91 -9.71 -1.60
N SER A 524 0.97 -8.37 -1.62
CA SER A 524 2.04 -7.62 -0.96
C SER A 524 1.99 -7.75 0.57
N VAL A 525 0.79 -7.69 1.18
CA VAL A 525 0.62 -7.92 2.62
C VAL A 525 1.06 -9.33 3.01
N TYR A 526 0.69 -10.35 2.24
CA TYR A 526 1.13 -11.73 2.49
C TYR A 526 2.65 -11.84 2.48
N GLY A 527 3.30 -11.30 1.45
CA GLY A 527 4.74 -11.44 1.30
C GLY A 527 5.49 -10.73 2.43
N ASP A 528 5.03 -9.53 2.79
CA ASP A 528 5.52 -8.77 3.96
C ASP A 528 5.42 -9.61 5.24
N GLN A 529 4.21 -10.10 5.55
CA GLN A 529 3.93 -10.88 6.75
C GLN A 529 4.76 -12.17 6.85
N CYS A 530 5.03 -12.85 5.73
CA CYS A 530 5.78 -14.10 5.74
C CYS A 530 7.30 -13.91 5.66
N SER A 531 7.79 -12.69 5.43
CA SER A 531 9.20 -12.44 5.17
C SER A 531 10.04 -12.45 6.46
N PRO A 532 11.17 -13.19 6.51
CA PRO A 532 12.06 -13.18 7.67
C PRO A 532 12.81 -11.86 7.85
N ILE A 533 12.76 -10.96 6.87
CA ILE A 533 13.43 -9.66 6.92
C ILE A 533 12.44 -8.50 7.07
N SER A 534 11.13 -8.79 7.16
CA SER A 534 10.12 -7.75 7.36
C SER A 534 10.20 -7.16 8.76
N ASP A 535 10.09 -5.84 8.85
CA ASP A 535 10.01 -5.12 10.12
C ASP A 535 8.84 -5.61 10.98
N THR A 536 7.66 -5.87 10.40
CA THR A 536 6.51 -6.33 11.19
C THR A 536 6.72 -7.74 11.71
N THR A 537 7.33 -8.62 10.90
CA THR A 537 7.66 -10.00 11.30
C THR A 537 8.76 -10.04 12.36
N ILE A 538 9.83 -9.26 12.17
CA ILE A 538 10.92 -9.13 13.14
C ILE A 538 10.39 -8.54 14.45
N LEU A 539 9.67 -7.43 14.41
CA LEU A 539 9.13 -6.81 15.62
C LEU A 539 8.11 -7.69 16.33
N SER A 540 7.22 -8.38 15.59
CA SER A 540 6.29 -9.35 16.19
C SER A 540 7.04 -10.43 16.96
N SER A 541 8.09 -11.02 16.37
CA SER A 541 8.90 -12.05 17.04
C SER A 541 9.63 -11.49 18.26
N MET A 542 10.29 -10.33 18.14
CA MET A 542 11.05 -9.71 19.21
C MET A 542 10.18 -9.28 20.40
N THR A 543 9.01 -8.69 20.15
CA THR A 543 8.16 -8.14 21.22
C THR A 543 7.35 -9.21 21.93
N THR A 544 7.05 -10.31 21.24
CA THR A 544 6.40 -11.50 21.81
C THR A 544 7.38 -12.52 22.37
N GLY A 545 8.69 -12.33 22.16
CA GLY A 545 9.75 -13.24 22.62
C GLY A 545 9.83 -14.56 21.86
N CYS A 546 9.27 -14.63 20.65
CA CYS A 546 9.40 -15.78 19.76
C CYS A 546 10.74 -15.74 19.03
N ASP A 547 11.34 -16.91 18.77
CA ASP A 547 12.41 -16.99 17.77
C ASP A 547 11.85 -16.57 16.40
N LEU A 548 12.60 -15.72 15.69
CA LEU A 548 12.19 -15.17 14.41
C LEU A 548 11.87 -16.28 13.39
N MET A 549 12.70 -17.30 13.34
CA MET A 549 12.55 -18.35 12.35
C MET A 549 11.43 -19.33 12.72
N ASP A 550 11.18 -19.53 14.01
CA ASP A 550 10.01 -20.28 14.46
C ASP A 550 8.71 -19.56 14.13
N HIS A 551 8.65 -18.23 14.33
CA HIS A 551 7.51 -17.40 13.89
C HIS A 551 7.28 -17.54 12.38
N VAL A 552 8.30 -17.29 11.56
CA VAL A 552 8.22 -17.39 10.09
C VAL A 552 7.73 -18.77 9.64
N LYS A 553 8.33 -19.85 10.14
CA LYS A 553 7.97 -21.22 9.73
C LYS A 553 6.54 -21.60 10.13
N THR A 554 6.11 -21.19 11.33
CA THR A 554 4.78 -21.56 11.85
C THR A 554 3.66 -20.76 11.19
N GLN A 555 3.90 -19.50 10.78
CA GLN A 555 2.89 -18.67 10.11
C GLN A 555 2.73 -18.92 8.61
N ILE A 556 3.77 -19.38 7.90
CA ILE A 556 3.69 -19.62 6.44
C ILE A 556 2.53 -20.55 6.08
N ALA A 557 2.31 -21.61 6.85
CA ALA A 557 1.25 -22.57 6.55
C ALA A 557 -0.17 -21.96 6.57
N PRO A 558 -0.64 -21.33 7.67
CA PRO A 558 -1.95 -20.68 7.67
C PRO A 558 -2.04 -19.50 6.71
N ALA A 559 -0.98 -18.69 6.57
CA ALA A 559 -0.97 -17.57 5.63
C ALA A 559 -1.09 -18.05 4.17
N THR A 560 -0.37 -19.12 3.79
CA THR A 560 -0.42 -19.67 2.42
C THR A 560 -1.81 -20.25 2.13
N LEU A 561 -2.44 -20.88 3.12
CA LEU A 561 -3.80 -21.38 2.98
C LEU A 561 -4.79 -20.25 2.72
N ALA A 562 -4.67 -19.14 3.45
CA ALA A 562 -5.46 -17.93 3.22
C ALA A 562 -5.19 -17.34 1.82
N ALA A 563 -3.92 -17.24 1.42
CA ALA A 563 -3.52 -16.70 0.11
C ALA A 563 -4.02 -17.58 -1.05
N ALA A 564 -3.91 -18.91 -0.96
CA ALA A 564 -4.42 -19.83 -1.96
C ALA A 564 -5.96 -19.72 -2.08
N SER A 565 -6.65 -19.63 -0.95
CA SER A 565 -8.10 -19.43 -0.92
C SER A 565 -8.50 -18.09 -1.54
N ALA A 566 -7.74 -17.02 -1.27
CA ALA A 566 -7.94 -15.71 -1.89
C ALA A 566 -7.75 -15.76 -3.41
N GLY A 567 -6.73 -16.47 -3.91
CA GLY A 567 -6.49 -16.65 -5.34
C GLY A 567 -7.65 -17.36 -6.06
N VAL A 568 -8.21 -18.40 -5.43
CA VAL A 568 -9.42 -19.08 -5.93
C VAL A 568 -10.61 -18.14 -5.95
N LEU A 569 -10.83 -17.38 -4.87
CA LEU A 569 -11.93 -16.42 -4.77
C LEU A 569 -11.81 -15.31 -5.81
N TRP A 570 -10.62 -14.74 -6.05
CA TRP A 570 -10.42 -13.73 -7.10
C TRP A 570 -10.64 -14.28 -8.50
N THR A 571 -10.17 -15.50 -8.78
CA THR A 571 -10.41 -16.17 -10.08
C THR A 571 -11.91 -16.35 -10.29
N PHE A 572 -12.62 -16.82 -9.28
CA PHE A 572 -14.07 -16.98 -9.33
C PHE A 572 -14.80 -15.64 -9.49
N SER A 573 -14.40 -14.61 -8.74
CA SER A 573 -14.95 -13.26 -8.88
C SER A 573 -14.71 -12.69 -10.27
N ALA A 574 -13.54 -12.92 -10.88
CA ALA A 574 -13.26 -12.48 -12.24
C ALA A 574 -14.14 -13.22 -13.26
N LEU A 575 -14.34 -14.53 -13.10
CA LEU A 575 -15.22 -15.34 -13.96
C LEU A 575 -16.70 -14.96 -13.86
N LEU A 576 -17.16 -14.51 -12.68
CA LEU A 576 -18.53 -14.02 -12.50
C LEU A 576 -18.81 -12.67 -13.18
N LEU A 577 -17.76 -11.96 -13.60
CA LEU A 577 -17.86 -10.66 -14.27
C LEU A 577 -17.83 -10.76 -15.80
N ALA A 578 -17.69 -11.98 -16.32
CA ALA A 578 -17.48 -12.29 -17.72
C ALA A 578 -18.71 -12.89 -18.41
#